data_AF-A0A9E5ASN0-F1
#
_entry.id   AF-A0A9E5ASN0-F1
#
_cell.length_a   1.000
_cell.length_b   1.000
_cell.length_c   1.000
_cell.angle_alpha   90.00
_cell.angle_beta   90.00
_cell.angle_gamma   90.00
#
_symmetry.space_group_name_H-M   'P 1'
#
loop_
_entity.id
_entity.type
_entity.pdbx_description
1 polymer ?
#
loop_
_entity_poly.entity_id
_entity_poly.type
_entity_poly.pdbx_seq_one_letter_code
_entity_poly.pdbx_strand_id
1 'polypeptide(L)'
;MEHMMMESNVPMVFGMMFEVFLMMAAGVFYILCAAYVWKPMRQEKNELIGALFVFLIYQAISMFFMGLEMHTMNMVYSNIAGLAVFVGSAYMLKFPLSSLSERTRKTVFRVVLMMVVALFIWFIKTKEREIQLMHFTLWYDLVVNGLIVGGFIIFKAIGIANRWQKIKALGGGSGVVTCCVIANGAMITGAMITSSIFGFLAPVIIISTLMYARKKQREAPSATI
;
A
#
# COMPACT_ATOMS: atom_id res chain seq x y z
N MET A 1 -23.55 25.89 -15.83
CA MET A 1 -23.99 24.87 -14.86
C MET A 1 -25.10 24.04 -15.52
N GLU A 2 -24.77 23.46 -16.66
CA GLU A 2 -25.57 22.61 -17.55
C GLU A 2 -24.57 22.33 -18.70
N HIS A 3 -24.35 21.07 -19.07
CA HIS A 3 -23.17 20.52 -19.78
C HIS A 3 -22.02 20.02 -18.90
N MET A 4 -22.28 18.91 -18.20
CA MET A 4 -21.36 17.77 -18.11
C MET A 4 -22.11 16.56 -17.50
N MET A 5 -23.30 16.26 -18.04
CA MET A 5 -23.82 14.90 -17.96
C MET A 5 -23.19 14.13 -19.12
N MET A 6 -21.91 13.77 -18.98
CA MET A 6 -21.50 12.51 -19.59
C MET A 6 -22.14 11.45 -18.70
N GLU A 7 -23.20 10.82 -19.20
CA GLU A 7 -23.53 9.46 -18.80
C GLU A 7 -22.29 8.60 -19.06
N SER A 8 -21.37 8.58 -18.11
CA SER A 8 -20.34 7.57 -18.10
C SER A 8 -21.07 6.27 -17.86
N ASN A 9 -21.17 5.44 -18.91
CA ASN A 9 -21.60 4.04 -18.86
C ASN A 9 -20.64 3.23 -17.97
N VAL A 10 -20.51 3.60 -16.70
CA VAL A 10 -19.74 2.85 -15.72
C VAL A 10 -20.61 1.66 -15.34
N PRO A 11 -20.16 0.43 -15.64
CA PRO A 11 -20.97 -0.74 -15.38
C PRO A 11 -21.34 -0.80 -13.89
N MET A 12 -22.54 -1.28 -13.60
CA MET A 12 -23.00 -1.50 -12.23
C MET A 12 -22.86 -2.99 -11.89
N VAL A 13 -22.31 -3.29 -10.72
CA VAL A 13 -22.14 -4.66 -10.22
C VAL A 13 -22.70 -4.72 -8.80
N PHE A 14 -23.70 -5.57 -8.57
CA PHE A 14 -24.43 -5.67 -7.30
C PHE A 14 -24.99 -4.32 -6.78
N GLY A 15 -25.39 -3.41 -7.67
CA GLY A 15 -25.90 -2.08 -7.30
C GLY A 15 -24.83 -1.06 -6.91
N MET A 16 -23.54 -1.39 -7.07
CA MET A 16 -22.42 -0.47 -6.90
C MET A 16 -21.80 -0.10 -8.25
N MET A 17 -21.24 1.10 -8.36
CA MET A 17 -20.38 1.46 -9.48
C MET A 17 -19.21 0.47 -9.55
N PHE A 18 -18.88 -0.03 -10.74
CA PHE A 18 -17.85 -1.05 -10.93
C PHE A 18 -16.50 -0.66 -10.33
N GLU A 19 -16.11 0.60 -10.40
CA GLU A 19 -14.87 1.10 -9.80
C GLU A 19 -14.84 0.95 -8.26
N VAL A 20 -15.97 1.21 -7.60
CA VAL A 20 -16.14 1.07 -6.14
C VAL A 20 -16.08 -0.40 -5.76
N PHE A 21 -16.79 -1.25 -6.51
CA PHE A 21 -16.75 -2.69 -6.33
C PHE A 21 -15.33 -3.24 -6.47
N LEU A 22 -14.59 -2.82 -7.51
CA LEU A 22 -13.20 -3.21 -7.72
C LEU A 22 -12.30 -2.80 -6.56
N MET A 23 -12.49 -1.59 -6.03
CA MET A 23 -11.71 -1.08 -4.91
C MET A 23 -11.94 -1.89 -3.63
N MET A 24 -13.20 -2.20 -3.31
CA MET A 24 -13.55 -3.05 -2.18
C MET A 24 -13.03 -4.48 -2.36
N ALA A 25 -13.20 -5.06 -3.56
CA ALA A 25 -12.69 -6.38 -3.90
C ALA A 25 -11.15 -6.44 -3.81
N ALA A 26 -10.45 -5.38 -4.24
CA ALA A 26 -9.02 -5.24 -4.03
C ALA A 26 -8.70 -5.26 -2.54
N GLY A 27 -9.40 -4.48 -1.71
CA GLY A 27 -9.24 -4.50 -0.26
C GLY A 27 -9.29 -5.92 0.33
N VAL A 28 -10.31 -6.71 -0.03
CA VAL A 28 -10.43 -8.12 0.39
C VAL A 28 -9.26 -8.97 -0.13
N PHE A 29 -8.87 -8.80 -1.40
CA PHE A 29 -7.76 -9.54 -1.99
C PHE A 29 -6.43 -9.27 -1.28
N TYR A 30 -6.18 -8.02 -0.88
CA TYR A 30 -5.01 -7.66 -0.07
C TYR A 30 -4.99 -8.37 1.30
N ILE A 31 -6.14 -8.53 1.96
CA ILE A 31 -6.23 -9.29 3.23
C ILE A 31 -5.83 -10.75 3.01
N LEU A 32 -6.32 -11.38 1.94
CA LEU A 32 -5.95 -12.75 1.59
C LEU A 32 -4.45 -12.87 1.32
N CYS A 33 -3.87 -11.90 0.61
CA CYS A 33 -2.44 -11.82 0.37
C CYS A 33 -1.64 -11.64 1.68
N ALA A 34 -2.11 -10.78 2.60
CA ALA A 34 -1.50 -10.59 3.91
C ALA A 34 -1.52 -11.88 4.73
N ALA A 35 -2.66 -12.59 4.76
CA ALA A 35 -2.79 -13.89 5.43
C ALA A 35 -1.80 -14.93 4.86
N TYR A 36 -1.60 -14.93 3.54
CA TYR A 36 -0.60 -15.78 2.91
C TYR A 36 0.84 -15.42 3.30
N VAL A 37 1.16 -14.12 3.39
CA VAL A 37 2.50 -13.61 3.73
C VAL A 37 2.81 -13.72 5.23
N TRP A 38 1.81 -13.89 6.09
CA TRP A 38 1.97 -14.03 7.54
C TRP A 38 2.97 -15.12 7.95
N LYS A 39 2.84 -16.31 7.36
CA LYS A 39 3.72 -17.45 7.68
C LYS A 39 5.18 -17.17 7.29
N PRO A 40 5.52 -16.75 6.05
CA PRO A 40 6.89 -16.37 5.72
C PRO A 40 7.42 -15.18 6.54
N MET A 41 6.57 -14.21 6.92
CA MET A 41 6.97 -13.10 7.78
C MET A 41 7.49 -13.59 9.14
N ARG A 42 6.80 -14.55 9.78
CA ARG A 42 7.25 -15.16 11.03
C ARG A 42 8.49 -16.05 10.90
N GLN A 43 8.66 -16.70 9.75
CA GLN A 43 9.74 -17.67 9.51
C GLN A 43 11.06 -16.99 9.12
N GLU A 44 11.02 -16.05 8.17
CA GLU A 44 12.22 -15.45 7.59
C GLU A 44 12.73 -14.25 8.41
N LYS A 45 11.90 -13.65 9.28
CA LYS A 45 12.20 -12.45 10.10
C LYS A 45 12.90 -11.33 9.31
N ASN A 46 12.63 -11.25 8.02
CA ASN A 46 13.23 -10.30 7.11
C ASN A 46 12.45 -8.98 7.14
N GLU A 47 13.14 -7.87 7.33
CA GLU A 47 12.52 -6.53 7.38
C GLU A 47 11.77 -6.18 6.09
N LEU A 48 12.23 -6.66 4.92
CA LEU A 48 11.52 -6.49 3.65
C LEU A 48 10.15 -7.17 3.68
N ILE A 49 10.09 -8.43 4.12
CA ILE A 49 8.83 -9.18 4.19
C ILE A 49 7.92 -8.56 5.24
N GLY A 50 8.48 -8.06 6.35
CA GLY A 50 7.75 -7.29 7.34
C GLY A 50 7.13 -6.02 6.75
N ALA A 51 7.87 -5.26 5.95
CA ALA A 51 7.37 -4.06 5.27
C ALA A 51 6.27 -4.39 4.26
N LEU A 52 6.45 -5.43 3.44
CA LEU A 52 5.43 -5.89 2.48
C LEU A 52 4.18 -6.40 3.18
N PHE A 53 4.32 -7.06 4.33
CA PHE A 53 3.18 -7.52 5.12
C PHE A 53 2.38 -6.34 5.70
N VAL A 54 3.06 -5.34 6.28
CA VAL A 54 2.42 -4.10 6.76
C VAL A 54 1.71 -3.40 5.60
N PHE A 55 2.40 -3.29 4.45
CA PHE A 55 1.85 -2.73 3.22
C PHE A 55 0.52 -3.41 2.84
N LEU A 56 0.52 -4.74 2.80
CA LEU A 56 -0.69 -5.48 2.43
C LEU A 56 -1.87 -5.23 3.39
N ILE A 57 -1.60 -5.12 4.70
CA ILE A 57 -2.67 -4.89 5.70
C ILE A 57 -3.25 -3.49 5.58
N TYR A 58 -2.42 -2.45 5.65
CA TYR A 58 -3.00 -1.10 5.71
C TYR A 58 -3.66 -0.77 4.37
N GLN A 59 -3.11 -1.25 3.25
CA GLN A 59 -3.69 -1.03 1.94
C GLN A 59 -5.02 -1.78 1.77
N ALA A 60 -5.16 -2.98 2.36
CA ALA A 60 -6.45 -3.66 2.45
C ALA A 60 -7.51 -2.80 3.14
N ILE A 61 -7.18 -2.28 4.32
CA ILE A 61 -8.08 -1.45 5.12
C ILE A 61 -8.42 -0.17 4.34
N SER A 62 -7.40 0.52 3.82
CA SER A 62 -7.56 1.75 3.05
C SER A 62 -8.49 1.56 1.86
N MET A 63 -8.19 0.60 0.97
CA MET A 63 -8.98 0.35 -0.24
C MET A 63 -10.42 -0.07 0.08
N PHE A 64 -10.60 -0.94 1.08
CA PHE A 64 -11.94 -1.39 1.46
C PHE A 64 -12.79 -0.25 2.01
N PHE A 65 -12.25 0.54 2.94
CA PHE A 65 -12.99 1.64 3.55
C PHE A 65 -13.15 2.84 2.62
N MET A 66 -12.20 3.12 1.73
CA MET A 66 -12.37 4.13 0.69
C MET A 66 -13.48 3.73 -0.29
N GLY A 67 -13.57 2.45 -0.68
CA GLY A 67 -14.71 1.96 -1.45
C GLY A 67 -16.05 2.08 -0.71
N LEU A 68 -16.09 1.77 0.59
CA LEU A 68 -17.29 2.00 1.41
C LEU A 68 -17.68 3.47 1.52
N GLU A 69 -16.71 4.37 1.65
CA GLU A 69 -16.95 5.81 1.66
C GLU A 69 -17.58 6.25 0.34
N MET A 70 -17.01 5.86 -0.80
CA MET A 70 -17.56 6.18 -2.11
C MET A 70 -18.98 5.63 -2.32
N HIS A 71 -19.29 4.47 -1.74
CA HIS A 71 -20.63 3.88 -1.85
C HIS A 71 -21.66 4.56 -0.95
N THR A 72 -21.28 4.93 0.27
CA THR A 72 -22.21 5.39 1.32
C THR A 72 -22.17 6.88 1.57
N MET A 73 -21.19 7.58 1.01
CA MET A 73 -20.86 8.99 1.26
C MET A 73 -20.59 9.29 2.76
N ASN A 74 -20.18 8.29 3.53
CA ASN A 74 -19.92 8.42 4.96
C ASN A 74 -18.42 8.65 5.24
N MET A 75 -18.07 9.86 5.70
CA MET A 75 -16.69 10.26 5.98
C MET A 75 -16.02 9.49 7.12
N VAL A 76 -16.76 8.78 7.97
CA VAL A 76 -16.15 7.88 8.96
C VAL A 76 -15.27 6.84 8.27
N TYR A 77 -15.65 6.37 7.09
CA TYR A 77 -14.87 5.40 6.34
C TYR A 77 -13.61 6.00 5.72
N SER A 78 -13.63 7.25 5.22
CA SER A 78 -12.41 7.93 4.78
C SER A 78 -11.46 8.22 5.94
N ASN A 79 -11.97 8.49 7.14
CA ASN A 79 -11.16 8.62 8.36
C ASN A 79 -10.44 7.31 8.70
N ILE A 80 -11.13 6.17 8.62
CA ILE A 80 -10.52 4.85 8.86
C ILE A 80 -9.44 4.57 7.80
N ALA A 81 -9.74 4.84 6.52
CA ALA A 81 -8.79 4.66 5.43
C ALA A 81 -7.54 5.54 5.59
N GLY A 82 -7.73 6.84 5.87
CA GLY A 82 -6.66 7.81 6.10
C GLY A 82 -5.76 7.43 7.29
N LEU A 83 -6.36 7.03 8.41
CA LEU A 83 -5.60 6.57 9.58
C LEU A 83 -4.80 5.30 9.27
N ALA A 84 -5.39 4.35 8.55
CA ALA A 84 -4.72 3.12 8.14
C ALA A 84 -3.48 3.44 7.30
N VAL A 85 -3.59 4.31 6.28
CA VAL A 85 -2.45 4.77 5.48
C VAL A 85 -1.40 5.42 6.37
N PHE A 86 -1.75 6.41 7.19
CA PHE A 86 -0.78 7.14 8.01
C PHE A 86 0.02 6.24 8.95
N VAL A 87 -0.67 5.38 9.69
CA VAL A 87 -0.01 4.42 10.60
C VAL A 87 0.78 3.40 9.80
N GLY A 88 0.20 2.85 8.73
CA GLY A 88 0.84 1.90 7.82
C GLY A 88 2.16 2.42 7.26
N SER A 89 2.17 3.63 6.70
CA SER A 89 3.37 4.28 6.17
C SER A 89 4.44 4.50 7.24
N ALA A 90 4.03 4.93 8.45
CA ALA A 90 4.96 5.09 9.57
C ALA A 90 5.65 3.78 9.93
N TYR A 91 4.95 2.65 9.83
CA TYR A 91 5.56 1.32 10.01
C TYR A 91 6.44 0.91 8.83
N MET A 92 6.02 1.18 7.59
CA MET A 92 6.82 0.88 6.39
C MET A 92 8.14 1.64 6.36
N LEU A 93 8.16 2.89 6.86
CA LEU A 93 9.38 3.69 6.99
C LEU A 93 10.46 3.05 7.87
N LYS A 94 10.15 2.03 8.68
CA LYS A 94 11.18 1.26 9.39
C LYS A 94 12.16 0.58 8.45
N PHE A 95 11.72 0.20 7.25
CA PHE A 95 12.56 -0.47 6.25
C PHE A 95 13.67 0.44 5.70
N PRO A 96 13.39 1.65 5.16
CA PRO A 96 14.47 2.55 4.76
C PRO A 96 15.35 3.00 5.92
N LEU A 97 14.81 3.06 7.14
CA LEU A 97 15.54 3.40 8.36
C LEU A 97 16.33 2.21 8.96
N SER A 98 16.33 1.05 8.30
CA SER A 98 17.05 -0.16 8.75
C SER A 98 18.56 0.00 8.83
N SER A 99 19.12 0.95 8.07
CA SER A 99 20.55 1.28 8.10
C SER A 99 20.97 2.09 9.34
N LEU A 100 20.02 2.63 10.09
CA LEU A 100 20.30 3.43 11.28
C LEU A 100 20.51 2.54 12.52
N SER A 101 21.14 3.12 13.55
CA SER A 101 21.24 2.46 14.85
C SER A 101 19.85 2.11 15.41
N GLU A 102 19.75 1.03 16.18
CA GLU A 102 18.47 0.58 16.73
C GLU A 102 17.78 1.66 17.58
N ARG A 103 18.57 2.40 18.38
CA ARG A 103 18.07 3.50 19.22
C ARG A 103 17.53 4.64 18.34
N THR A 104 18.28 5.06 17.34
CA THR A 104 17.84 6.13 16.40
C THR A 104 16.58 5.70 15.67
N ARG A 105 16.53 4.48 15.13
CA ARG A 105 15.37 3.93 14.41
C ARG A 105 14.11 3.91 15.28
N LYS A 106 14.22 3.47 16.54
CA LYS A 106 13.11 3.48 17.50
C LYS A 106 12.62 4.90 17.81
N THR A 107 13.53 5.85 18.01
CA THR A 107 13.18 7.26 18.26
C THR A 107 12.50 7.89 17.05
N VAL A 108 13.09 7.76 15.86
CA VAL A 108 12.52 8.30 14.61
C VAL A 108 11.14 7.70 14.36
N PHE A 109 10.97 6.38 14.51
CA PHE A 109 9.66 5.75 14.35
C PHE A 109 8.61 6.33 15.31
N ARG A 110 8.93 6.50 16.60
CA ARG A 110 7.98 7.08 17.57
C ARG A 110 7.62 8.52 17.21
N VAL A 111 8.61 9.33 16.82
CA VAL A 111 8.40 10.71 16.42
C VAL A 111 7.52 10.79 15.18
N VAL A 112 7.81 10.01 14.14
CA VAL A 112 6.98 9.92 12.93
C VAL A 112 5.55 9.49 13.27
N LEU A 113 5.39 8.42 14.08
CA LEU A 113 4.07 7.94 14.47
C LEU A 113 3.26 9.00 15.22
N MET A 114 3.88 9.72 16.17
CA MET A 114 3.22 10.82 16.88
C MET A 114 2.84 11.95 15.95
N MET A 115 3.72 12.34 15.01
CA MET A 115 3.43 13.39 14.04
C MET A 115 2.25 13.04 13.13
N VAL A 116 2.20 11.82 12.58
CA VAL A 116 1.10 11.42 11.68
C VAL A 116 -0.23 11.27 12.42
N VAL A 117 -0.23 10.83 13.67
CA VAL A 117 -1.44 10.77 14.51
C VAL A 117 -1.91 12.18 14.88
N ALA A 118 -1.00 13.08 15.26
CA ALA A 118 -1.35 14.47 15.53
C ALA A 118 -1.91 15.17 14.28
N LEU A 119 -1.33 14.91 13.11
CA LEU A 119 -1.80 15.42 11.83
C LEU A 119 -3.19 14.86 11.49
N PHE A 120 -3.44 13.57 11.71
CA PHE A 120 -4.77 12.97 11.55
C PHE A 120 -5.81 13.65 12.45
N ILE A 121 -5.51 13.80 13.75
CA ILE A 121 -6.38 14.48 14.70
C ILE A 121 -6.66 15.91 14.24
N TRP A 122 -5.68 16.60 13.65
CA TRP A 122 -5.85 17.94 13.11
C TRP A 122 -6.79 17.99 11.89
N PHE A 123 -6.76 16.98 11.02
CA PHE A 123 -7.64 16.86 9.86
C PHE A 123 -9.10 16.60 10.26
N ILE A 124 -9.36 15.75 11.26
CA ILE A 124 -10.74 15.42 11.68
C ILE A 124 -11.41 16.48 12.56
N LYS A 125 -10.75 17.60 12.86
CA LYS A 125 -11.30 18.65 13.74
C LYS A 125 -12.46 19.44 13.11
N THR A 126 -12.50 19.54 11.79
CA THR A 126 -13.46 20.39 11.05
C THR A 126 -13.84 19.69 9.75
N LYS A 127 -15.09 19.81 9.31
CA LYS A 127 -15.59 19.16 8.09
C LYS A 127 -14.79 19.54 6.84
N GLU A 128 -14.37 20.79 6.73
CA GLU A 128 -13.57 21.29 5.60
C GLU A 128 -12.23 20.56 5.48
N ARG A 129 -11.61 20.25 6.63
CA ARG A 129 -10.34 19.51 6.68
C ARG A 129 -10.54 18.01 6.49
N GLU A 130 -11.65 17.47 6.98
CA GLU A 130 -12.03 16.07 6.76
C GLU A 130 -12.17 15.78 5.25
N ILE A 131 -12.75 16.71 4.49
CA ILE A 131 -12.79 16.61 3.02
C ILE A 131 -11.37 16.64 2.41
N GLN A 132 -10.47 17.46 2.95
CA GLN A 132 -9.08 17.55 2.50
C GLN A 132 -8.24 16.31 2.87
N LEU A 133 -8.66 15.54 3.90
CA LEU A 133 -7.94 14.37 4.38
C LEU A 133 -7.73 13.35 3.26
N MET A 134 -8.75 13.04 2.47
CA MET A 134 -8.65 12.03 1.42
C MET A 134 -7.60 12.39 0.36
N HIS A 135 -7.65 13.63 -0.15
CA HIS A 135 -6.67 14.10 -1.13
C HIS A 135 -5.25 14.12 -0.53
N PHE A 136 -5.12 14.56 0.73
CA PHE A 136 -3.83 14.52 1.43
C PHE A 136 -3.33 13.08 1.63
N THR A 137 -4.20 12.14 2.00
CA THR A 137 -3.88 10.72 2.18
C THR A 137 -3.33 10.11 0.89
N LEU A 138 -3.93 10.40 -0.26
CA LEU A 138 -3.44 9.91 -1.57
C LEU A 138 -2.03 10.44 -1.87
N TRP A 139 -1.81 11.75 -1.69
CA TRP A 139 -0.49 12.36 -1.87
C TRP A 139 0.54 11.81 -0.90
N TYR A 140 0.15 11.64 0.36
CA TYR A 140 1.02 11.11 1.40
C TYR A 140 1.42 9.66 1.10
N ASP A 141 0.48 8.79 0.71
CA ASP A 141 0.76 7.41 0.33
C ASP A 141 1.66 7.34 -0.91
N LEU A 142 1.40 8.19 -1.91
CA LEU A 142 2.23 8.32 -3.11
C LEU A 142 3.68 8.69 -2.77
N VAL A 143 3.88 9.73 -1.97
CA VAL A 143 5.22 10.21 -1.64
C VAL A 143 5.93 9.26 -0.69
N VAL A 144 5.30 8.91 0.44
CA VAL A 144 5.96 8.16 1.50
C VAL A 144 6.09 6.69 1.14
N ASN A 145 5.01 6.03 0.75
CA ASN A 145 5.08 4.60 0.45
C ASN A 145 5.54 4.34 -0.98
N GLY A 146 5.05 5.11 -1.95
CA GLY A 146 5.46 4.96 -3.35
C GLY A 146 6.91 5.36 -3.59
N LEU A 147 7.21 6.65 -3.46
CA LEU A 147 8.52 7.19 -3.83
C LEU A 147 9.60 6.85 -2.80
N ILE A 148 9.36 7.10 -1.51
CA ILE A 148 10.38 6.89 -0.48
C ILE A 148 10.56 5.41 -0.19
N VAL A 149 9.53 4.68 0.26
CA VAL A 149 9.70 3.27 0.66
C VAL A 149 9.86 2.36 -0.56
N GLY A 150 8.93 2.43 -1.53
CA GLY A 150 8.96 1.62 -2.75
C GLY A 150 10.22 1.87 -3.57
N GLY A 151 10.57 3.15 -3.79
CA GLY A 151 11.83 3.53 -4.43
C GLY A 151 13.06 3.01 -3.69
N PHE A 152 13.11 3.11 -2.36
CA PHE A 152 14.21 2.58 -1.56
C PHE A 152 14.33 1.05 -1.65
N ILE A 153 13.21 0.31 -1.66
CA ILE A 153 13.22 -1.15 -1.84
C ILE A 153 13.86 -1.51 -3.19
N ILE A 154 13.44 -0.84 -4.27
CA ILE A 154 13.99 -1.07 -5.62
C ILE A 154 15.48 -0.72 -5.65
N PHE A 155 15.86 0.43 -5.09
CA PHE A 155 17.24 0.87 -5.03
C PHE A 155 18.12 -0.16 -4.29
N LYS A 156 17.69 -0.63 -3.11
CA LYS A 156 18.40 -1.67 -2.36
C LYS A 156 18.48 -2.98 -3.15
N ALA A 157 17.45 -3.36 -3.90
CA ALA A 157 17.43 -4.59 -4.67
C ALA A 157 18.55 -4.66 -5.72
N ILE A 158 18.97 -3.52 -6.28
CA ILE A 158 20.05 -3.46 -7.27
C ILE A 158 21.36 -4.02 -6.71
N GLY A 159 21.67 -3.71 -5.44
CA GLY A 159 22.89 -4.11 -4.75
C GLY A 159 22.86 -5.51 -4.09
N ILE A 160 21.76 -6.25 -4.17
CA ILE A 160 21.67 -7.59 -3.58
C ILE A 160 22.34 -8.63 -4.49
N ALA A 161 23.38 -9.31 -3.99
CA ALA A 161 24.07 -10.38 -4.71
C ALA A 161 23.22 -11.67 -4.82
N ASN A 162 22.44 -12.00 -3.78
CA ASN A 162 21.58 -13.18 -3.80
C ASN A 162 20.39 -12.97 -4.77
N ARG A 163 20.42 -13.68 -5.90
CA ARG A 163 19.40 -13.60 -6.97
C ARG A 163 17.97 -13.71 -6.44
N TRP A 164 17.71 -14.59 -5.49
CA TRP A 164 16.34 -14.83 -5.00
C TRP A 164 15.85 -13.70 -4.10
N GLN A 165 16.71 -13.18 -3.22
CA GLN A 165 16.39 -11.99 -2.43
C GLN A 165 16.20 -10.76 -3.32
N LYS A 166 17.00 -10.62 -4.38
CA LYS A 166 16.85 -9.57 -5.39
C LYS A 166 15.49 -9.61 -6.08
N ILE A 167 15.01 -10.80 -6.48
CA ILE A 167 13.67 -10.96 -7.08
C ILE A 167 12.56 -10.57 -6.08
N LYS A 168 12.66 -11.02 -4.82
CA LYS A 168 11.68 -10.63 -3.77
C LYS A 168 11.64 -9.12 -3.58
N ALA A 169 12.81 -8.46 -3.57
CA ALA A 169 12.91 -7.02 -3.38
C ALA A 169 12.39 -6.24 -4.60
N LEU A 170 12.78 -6.62 -5.82
CA LEU A 170 12.27 -5.97 -7.04
C LEU A 170 10.76 -6.13 -7.18
N GLY A 171 10.23 -7.34 -6.96
CA GLY A 171 8.79 -7.60 -7.01
C GLY A 171 8.00 -6.91 -5.91
N GLY A 172 8.53 -6.92 -4.69
CA GLY A 172 7.96 -6.20 -3.56
C GLY A 172 7.89 -4.70 -3.82
N GLY A 173 9.02 -4.11 -4.21
CA GLY A 173 9.15 -2.69 -4.50
C GLY A 173 8.32 -2.25 -5.69
N SER A 174 8.31 -3.01 -6.79
CA SER A 174 7.49 -2.69 -7.96
C SER A 174 6.00 -2.77 -7.65
N GLY A 175 5.56 -3.75 -6.84
CA GLY A 175 4.19 -3.82 -6.35
C GLY A 175 3.80 -2.57 -5.57
N VAL A 176 4.63 -2.14 -4.62
CA VAL A 176 4.40 -0.91 -3.82
C VAL A 176 4.39 0.34 -4.71
N VAL A 177 5.32 0.49 -5.64
CA VAL A 177 5.33 1.65 -6.56
C VAL A 177 4.10 1.65 -7.47
N THR A 178 3.68 0.48 -7.95
CA THR A 178 2.53 0.35 -8.84
C THR A 178 1.24 0.83 -8.18
N CYS A 179 0.96 0.42 -6.94
CA CYS A 179 -0.22 0.93 -6.24
C CYS A 179 -0.05 2.37 -5.73
N CYS A 180 1.04 2.69 -5.05
CA CYS A 180 1.14 3.98 -4.37
C CYS A 180 1.44 5.13 -5.34
N VAL A 181 2.20 4.90 -6.42
CA VAL A 181 2.52 5.95 -7.40
C VAL A 181 1.55 5.92 -8.56
N ILE A 182 1.42 4.78 -9.24
CA ILE A 182 0.62 4.72 -10.47
C ILE A 182 -0.88 4.77 -10.13
N ALA A 183 -1.35 3.99 -9.16
CA ALA A 183 -2.77 3.99 -8.83
C ALA A 183 -3.21 5.30 -8.17
N ASN A 184 -2.51 5.78 -7.14
CA ASN A 184 -2.88 7.07 -6.51
C ASN A 184 -2.69 8.25 -7.48
N GLY A 185 -1.65 8.23 -8.33
CA GLY A 185 -1.47 9.24 -9.38
C GLY A 185 -2.65 9.26 -10.36
N ALA A 186 -3.08 8.08 -10.82
CA ALA A 186 -4.27 7.94 -11.67
C ALA A 186 -5.53 8.48 -10.96
N MET A 187 -5.73 8.12 -9.68
CA MET A 187 -6.85 8.60 -8.86
C MET A 187 -6.85 10.13 -8.71
N ILE A 188 -5.69 10.74 -8.45
CA ILE A 188 -5.55 12.21 -8.36
C ILE A 188 -5.92 12.89 -9.69
N THR A 189 -5.60 12.28 -10.82
CA THR A 189 -5.98 12.78 -12.16
C THR A 189 -7.42 12.46 -12.58
N GLY A 190 -8.18 11.75 -11.73
CA GLY A 190 -9.57 11.34 -12.02
C GLY A 190 -9.71 10.03 -12.82
N ALA A 191 -8.63 9.31 -13.09
CA ALA A 191 -8.62 8.04 -13.82
C ALA A 191 -8.87 6.84 -12.87
N MET A 192 -10.10 6.74 -12.34
CA MET A 192 -10.47 5.76 -11.30
C MET A 192 -10.32 4.29 -11.75
N ILE A 193 -10.72 3.95 -12.99
CA ILE A 193 -10.56 2.58 -13.52
C ILE A 193 -9.09 2.18 -13.57
N THR A 194 -8.23 3.07 -14.07
CA THR A 194 -6.78 2.86 -14.13
C THR A 194 -6.22 2.68 -12.73
N SER A 195 -6.66 3.49 -11.76
CA SER A 195 -6.28 3.33 -10.36
C SER A 195 -6.65 1.94 -9.82
N SER A 196 -7.90 1.52 -9.98
CA SER A 196 -8.35 0.21 -9.49
C SER A 196 -7.59 -0.97 -10.11
N ILE A 197 -7.25 -0.91 -11.40
CA ILE A 197 -6.45 -1.94 -12.08
C ILE A 197 -5.05 -2.06 -11.44
N PHE A 198 -4.36 -0.94 -11.26
CA PHE A 198 -3.02 -0.95 -10.66
C PHE A 198 -3.04 -1.27 -9.15
N GLY A 199 -4.11 -0.87 -8.46
CA GLY A 199 -4.38 -1.27 -7.09
C GLY A 199 -4.46 -2.79 -6.97
N PHE A 200 -5.15 -3.47 -7.88
CA PHE A 200 -5.28 -4.92 -7.91
C PHE A 200 -3.99 -5.64 -8.38
N LEU A 201 -3.23 -5.01 -9.29
CA LEU A 201 -2.00 -5.60 -9.83
C LEU A 201 -0.88 -5.71 -8.79
N ALA A 202 -0.75 -4.73 -7.90
CA ALA A 202 0.28 -4.70 -6.87
C ALA A 202 0.37 -5.97 -6.01
N PRO A 203 -0.70 -6.48 -5.37
CA PRO A 203 -0.64 -7.70 -4.58
C PRO A 203 -0.34 -8.93 -5.43
N VAL A 204 -0.81 -8.98 -6.69
CA VAL A 204 -0.46 -10.05 -7.65
C VAL A 204 1.05 -10.09 -7.89
N ILE A 205 1.68 -8.93 -8.15
CA ILE A 205 3.13 -8.81 -8.35
C ILE A 205 3.87 -9.24 -7.08
N ILE A 206 3.46 -8.77 -5.90
CA ILE A 206 4.13 -9.09 -4.63
C ILE A 206 4.06 -10.60 -4.36
N ILE A 207 2.87 -11.21 -4.45
CA ILE A 207 2.70 -12.63 -4.13
C ILE A 207 3.39 -13.51 -5.17
N SER A 208 3.21 -13.25 -6.46
CA SER A 208 3.81 -14.07 -7.52
C SER A 208 5.34 -14.10 -7.41
N THR A 209 5.97 -12.95 -7.13
CA THR A 209 7.43 -12.85 -6.99
C THR A 209 7.93 -13.51 -5.70
N LEU A 210 7.21 -13.35 -4.58
CA LEU A 210 7.53 -14.06 -3.33
C LEU A 210 7.40 -15.58 -3.49
N MET A 211 6.34 -16.06 -4.12
CA MET A 211 6.11 -17.49 -4.39
C MET A 211 7.19 -18.07 -5.29
N TYR A 212 7.48 -17.40 -6.40
CA TYR A 212 8.50 -17.82 -7.36
C TYR A 212 9.88 -17.93 -6.69
N ALA A 213 10.30 -16.89 -5.96
CA ALA A 213 11.58 -16.89 -5.27
C ALA A 213 11.68 -17.98 -4.20
N ARG A 214 10.60 -18.22 -3.44
CA ARG A 214 10.57 -19.28 -2.40
C ARG A 214 10.60 -20.68 -2.99
N LYS A 215 9.84 -20.92 -4.06
CA LYS A 215 9.84 -22.21 -4.76
C LYS A 215 11.26 -22.53 -5.26
N LYS A 216 11.91 -21.56 -5.91
CA LYS A 216 13.27 -21.73 -6.43
C LYS A 216 14.35 -21.85 -5.34
N GLN A 217 14.20 -21.15 -4.21
CA GLN A 217 15.09 -21.33 -3.06
C GLN A 217 15.02 -22.75 -2.47
N ARG A 218 13.87 -23.43 -2.56
CA ARG A 218 13.72 -24.82 -2.10
C ARG A 218 14.25 -25.83 -3.12
N GLU A 219 14.12 -25.53 -4.41
CA GLU A 219 14.59 -26.39 -5.51
C GLU A 219 16.10 -26.32 -5.74
N ALA A 220 16.77 -25.27 -5.26
CA ALA A 220 18.22 -25.12 -5.28
C ALA A 220 18.78 -25.51 -3.91
N PRO A 221 18.95 -26.80 -3.57
CA PRO A 221 19.73 -27.18 -2.41
C PRO A 221 21.12 -26.58 -2.57
N SER A 222 21.62 -25.97 -1.49
CA SER A 222 22.96 -25.43 -1.32
C SER A 222 23.99 -26.13 -2.24
N ALA A 223 24.39 -25.44 -3.30
CA ALA A 223 25.70 -25.66 -3.86
C ALA A 223 26.69 -25.19 -2.78
N THR A 224 27.18 -26.15 -2.02
CA THR A 224 28.35 -26.06 -1.17
C THR A 224 29.47 -25.37 -1.95
N ILE A 225 29.91 -24.21 -1.47
CA ILE A 225 31.30 -23.75 -1.55
C ILE A 225 31.60 -23.10 -0.20
#